data_AF-A0A412JPZ9-F1
#
_entry.id   AF-A0A412JPZ9-F1
#
_cell.length_a   1.000
_cell.length_b   1.000
_cell.length_c   1.000
_cell.angle_alpha   90.00
_cell.angle_beta   90.00
_cell.angle_gamma   90.00
#
_symmetry.space_group_name_H-M   'P 1'
#
loop_
_entity.id
_entity.type
_entity.pdbx_description
1 polymer ?
#
loop_
_entity_poly.entity_id
_entity_poly.type
_entity_poly.pdbx_seq_one_letter_code
_entity_poly.pdbx_strand_id
1 'polypeptide(L)'
;MGKSDLLKDSMKSGLDGLLSSTKKSPQKKETTPVKTEKEPAVHCNFVIDKSVHTRMKFLAIEKNMSLRDIVNEAMKEYLEKNEK
;
A
#
# COMPACT_ATOMS: atom_id res chain seq x y z
N MET A 1 49.52 5.01 20.32
CA MET A 1 48.61 4.28 19.40
C MET A 1 47.27 4.16 20.12
N GLY A 2 46.15 4.77 19.81
CA GLY A 2 45.68 5.63 18.73
C GLY A 2 44.15 5.51 18.77
N LYS A 3 43.50 5.88 19.90
CA LYS A 3 42.05 5.68 20.12
C LYS A 3 41.18 6.36 19.05
N SER A 4 41.75 7.36 18.38
CA SER A 4 41.18 8.05 17.22
C SER A 4 41.03 7.13 16.00
N ASP A 5 41.89 6.12 15.85
CA ASP A 5 41.87 5.19 14.72
C ASP A 5 40.68 4.22 14.81
N LEU A 6 40.40 3.72 16.03
CA LEU A 6 39.23 2.89 16.33
C LEU A 6 37.89 3.61 16.08
N LEU A 7 37.82 4.90 16.38
CA LEU A 7 36.62 5.71 16.12
C LEU A 7 36.43 5.99 14.63
N LYS A 8 37.53 6.12 13.90
CA LYS A 8 37.49 6.38 12.45
C LYS A 8 37.07 5.13 11.67
N ASP A 9 37.51 3.95 12.11
CA ASP A 9 37.13 2.67 11.52
C ASP A 9 35.64 2.35 11.75
N SER A 10 35.14 2.59 12.97
CA SER A 10 33.72 2.36 13.29
C SER A 10 32.78 3.26 12.50
N MET A 11 33.15 4.52 12.28
CA MET A 11 32.37 5.46 11.46
C MET A 11 32.40 5.10 9.97
N LYS A 12 33.51 4.57 9.46
CA LYS A 12 33.63 4.15 8.06
C LYS A 12 32.77 2.92 7.76
N SER A 13 32.76 1.94 8.67
CA SER A 13 31.91 0.75 8.60
C SER A 13 30.41 1.08 8.62
N GLY A 14 29.99 1.99 9.52
CA GLY A 14 28.59 2.40 9.63
C GLY A 14 28.04 3.08 8.36
N LEU A 15 28.88 3.87 7.68
CA LEU A 15 28.48 4.53 6.43
C LEU A 15 28.45 3.55 5.25
N ASP A 16 29.35 2.58 5.18
CA ASP A 16 29.34 1.55 4.14
C ASP A 16 28.06 0.70 4.18
N GLY A 17 27.52 0.43 5.38
CA GLY A 17 26.22 -0.23 5.55
C GLY A 17 25.03 0.59 5.01
N LEU A 18 25.13 1.93 4.99
CA LEU A 18 24.12 2.83 4.43
C LEU A 18 24.31 3.08 2.92
N LEU A 19 25.57 3.14 2.48
CA LEU A 19 25.96 3.35 1.08
C LEU A 19 26.03 2.06 0.28
N SER A 20 25.86 0.89 0.92
CA SER A 20 25.69 -0.40 0.27
C SER A 20 24.49 -0.31 -0.66
N SER A 21 24.82 0.03 -1.90
CA SER A 21 23.90 0.20 -3.01
C SER A 21 23.03 -1.04 -3.07
N THR A 22 21.70 -0.84 -3.00
CA THR A 22 20.71 -1.90 -3.19
C THR A 22 20.75 -2.39 -4.64
N LYS A 23 21.81 -3.13 -4.97
CA LYS A 23 21.82 -4.04 -6.11
C LYS A 23 20.79 -5.11 -5.78
N LYS A 24 19.59 -4.96 -6.32
CA LYS A 24 18.54 -5.98 -6.34
C LYS A 24 19.17 -7.34 -6.61
N SER A 25 19.16 -8.21 -5.61
CA SER A 25 19.33 -9.64 -5.81
C SER A 25 18.08 -10.17 -6.53
N PRO A 26 18.22 -10.93 -7.62
CA PRO A 26 17.08 -11.62 -8.21
C PRO A 26 16.72 -12.85 -7.38
N GLN A 27 15.44 -13.00 -7.10
CA GLN A 27 14.75 -14.21 -6.64
C GLN A 27 14.99 -14.69 -5.20
N LYS A 28 13.99 -14.41 -4.35
CA LYS A 28 13.15 -15.50 -3.81
C LYS A 28 11.76 -14.96 -3.50
N LYS A 29 10.78 -15.34 -4.34
CA LYS A 29 9.35 -15.20 -4.02
C LYS A 29 9.04 -16.22 -2.93
N GLU A 30 8.85 -15.78 -1.70
CA GLU A 30 8.08 -16.54 -0.72
C GLU A 30 6.68 -15.93 -0.66
N THR A 31 5.77 -16.59 -1.38
CA THR A 31 4.33 -16.64 -1.11
C THR A 31 4.12 -16.89 0.38
N THR A 32 3.35 -16.09 1.12
CA THR A 32 1.88 -16.11 1.07
C THR A 32 1.27 -14.89 1.79
N PRO A 33 0.40 -14.12 1.15
CA PRO A 33 -0.88 -13.76 1.75
C PRO A 33 -1.89 -14.77 1.23
N VAL A 34 -2.73 -15.28 2.13
CA VAL A 34 -3.90 -16.12 1.82
C VAL A 34 -4.61 -15.54 0.60
N LYS A 35 -4.53 -16.24 -0.53
CA LYS A 35 -5.29 -15.93 -1.73
C LYS A 35 -6.72 -16.37 -1.44
N THR A 36 -7.48 -15.50 -0.79
CA THR A 36 -8.92 -15.45 -1.07
C THR A 36 -9.00 -15.14 -2.57
N GLU A 37 -9.69 -15.98 -3.33
CA GLU A 37 -9.96 -15.81 -4.76
C GLU A 37 -10.69 -14.49 -4.99
N LYS A 38 -9.96 -13.37 -4.99
CA LYS A 38 -10.49 -12.06 -5.35
C LYS A 38 -10.38 -11.96 -6.85
N GLU A 39 -11.52 -11.68 -7.49
CA GLU A 39 -11.62 -11.36 -8.91
C GLU A 39 -10.48 -10.43 -9.36
N PRO A 40 -10.05 -10.52 -10.64
CA PRO A 40 -8.99 -9.67 -11.19
C PRO A 40 -9.34 -8.20 -10.94
N ALA A 41 -8.61 -7.58 -10.01
CA ALA A 41 -8.85 -6.21 -9.61
C ALA A 41 -8.42 -5.26 -10.73
N VAL A 42 -9.38 -4.57 -11.34
CA VAL A 42 -9.13 -3.52 -12.31
C VAL A 42 -8.91 -2.20 -11.57
N HIS A 43 -7.89 -1.44 -11.98
CA HIS A 43 -7.67 -0.09 -11.48
C HIS A 43 -8.41 0.91 -12.38
N CYS A 44 -9.32 1.67 -11.78
CA CYS A 44 -10.09 2.71 -12.47
C CYS A 44 -9.79 4.07 -11.85
N ASN A 45 -9.55 5.08 -12.70
CA ASN A 45 -9.50 6.48 -12.29
C ASN A 45 -10.92 7.06 -12.32
N PHE A 46 -11.36 7.62 -11.19
CA PHE A 46 -12.68 8.27 -11.10
C PHE A 46 -12.54 9.76 -10.79
N VAL A 47 -13.37 10.56 -11.45
CA VAL A 47 -13.61 11.95 -11.10
C VAL A 47 -15.01 12.02 -10.52
N ILE A 48 -15.12 12.49 -9.29
CA ILE A 48 -16.38 12.60 -8.55
C ILE A 48 -16.49 13.97 -7.89
N ASP A 49 -17.71 14.42 -7.66
CA ASP A 49 -17.94 15.67 -6.95
C ASP A 49 -17.38 15.64 -5.53
N LYS A 50 -16.83 16.78 -5.09
CA LYS A 50 -16.22 16.93 -3.77
C LYS A 50 -17.20 16.62 -2.63
N SER A 51 -18.49 16.93 -2.81
CA SER A 51 -19.55 16.65 -1.84
C SER A 51 -19.75 15.15 -1.65
N VAL A 52 -19.78 14.40 -2.75
CA VAL A 52 -19.95 12.93 -2.76
C VAL A 52 -18.73 12.27 -2.12
N HIS A 53 -17.52 12.66 -2.54
CA HIS A 53 -16.28 12.14 -1.96
C HIS A 53 -16.22 12.32 -0.44
N THR A 54 -16.60 13.51 0.05
CA THR A 54 -16.61 13.82 1.48
C THR A 54 -17.58 12.90 2.24
N ARG A 55 -18.80 12.71 1.74
CA ARG A 55 -19.80 11.81 2.35
C ARG A 55 -19.32 10.36 2.38
N MET A 56 -18.74 9.91 1.28
CA MET A 56 -18.22 8.56 1.15
C MET A 56 -17.03 8.31 2.10
N LYS A 57 -16.18 9.32 2.31
CA LYS A 57 -15.09 9.28 3.29
C LYS A 57 -15.62 9.17 4.72
N PHE A 58 -16.65 9.94 5.09
CA PHE A 58 -17.26 9.83 6.42
C PHE A 58 -17.87 8.44 6.64
N LEU A 59 -18.61 7.92 5.65
CA LEU A 59 -19.19 6.58 5.71
C LEU A 59 -18.12 5.48 5.87
N ALA A 60 -16.98 5.63 5.19
CA ALA A 60 -15.86 4.69 5.32
C ALA A 60 -15.28 4.68 6.75
N ILE A 61 -15.17 5.86 7.38
CA ILE A 61 -14.71 5.99 8.76
C ILE A 61 -15.73 5.36 9.73
N GLU A 62 -17.02 5.67 9.57
CA GLU A 62 -18.08 5.12 10.41
C GLU A 62 -18.14 3.59 10.35
N LYS A 63 -18.07 3.02 9.13
CA LYS A 63 -18.10 1.57 8.92
C LYS A 63 -16.74 0.89 9.14
N ASN A 64 -15.67 1.63 9.46
CA ASN A 64 -14.29 1.12 9.58
C ASN A 64 -13.84 0.32 8.35
N MET A 65 -14.22 0.77 7.15
CA MET A 65 -13.88 0.12 5.88
C MET A 65 -12.99 1.00 5.01
N SER A 66 -12.32 0.38 4.04
CA SER A 66 -11.55 1.16 3.06
C SER A 66 -12.50 1.90 2.12
N LEU A 67 -12.05 3.04 1.60
CA LEU A 67 -12.82 3.81 0.61
C LEU A 67 -13.11 2.96 -0.65
N ARG A 68 -12.21 2.04 -1.01
CA ARG A 68 -12.38 1.10 -2.11
C ARG A 68 -13.55 0.13 -1.87
N ASP A 69 -13.63 -0.44 -0.68
CA ASP A 69 -14.66 -1.44 -0.36
C ASP A 69 -16.05 -0.77 -0.33
N ILE A 70 -16.13 0.44 0.22
CA ILE A 70 -17.36 1.26 0.18
C ILE A 70 -17.79 1.55 -1.26
N VAL A 71 -16.86 1.91 -2.15
CA VAL A 71 -17.18 2.16 -3.57
C VAL A 71 -17.70 0.89 -4.23
N ASN A 72 -17.04 -0.25 -4.01
CA ASN A 72 -17.46 -1.51 -4.60
C ASN A 72 -18.84 -1.97 -4.09
N GLU A 73 -19.12 -1.82 -2.79
CA GLU A 73 -20.43 -2.10 -2.20
C GLU A 73 -21.51 -1.22 -2.84
N ALA A 74 -21.26 0.09 -2.95
CA ALA A 74 -22.19 1.03 -3.58
C ALA A 74 -22.42 0.73 -5.06
N MET A 75 -21.36 0.38 -5.81
CA MET A 75 -21.45 0.01 -7.22
C MET A 75 -22.25 -1.28 -7.40
N LYS A 76 -22.02 -2.29 -6.55
CA LYS A 76 -22.77 -3.55 -6.58
C LYS A 76 -24.26 -3.32 -6.30
N GLU A 77 -24.59 -2.58 -5.23
CA GLU A 77 -25.97 -2.27 -4.90
C GLU A 77 -26.67 -1.48 -6.01
N TYR A 78 -25.95 -0.60 -6.69
CA TYR A 78 -26.49 0.15 -7.82
C TYR A 78 -26.84 -0.77 -8.98
N LEU A 79 -25.94 -1.69 -9.36
CA LEU A 79 -26.19 -2.68 -10.42
C LEU A 79 -27.38 -3.59 -10.08
N GLU A 80 -27.42 -4.16 -8.87
CA GLU A 80 -28.52 -5.03 -8.42
C GLU A 80 -29.91 -4.34 -8.42
N LYS A 81 -29.94 -3.02 -8.20
CA LYS A 81 -31.18 -2.23 -8.20
C LYS A 81 -31.64 -1.83 -9.60
N ASN A 82 -30.71 -1.61 -10.54
CA ASN A 82 -31.01 -1.03 -11.86
C ASN A 82 -30.98 -2.06 -13.01
N GLU A 83 -30.35 -3.22 -12.83
CA GLU A 83 -30.28 -4.28 -13.86
C GLU A 83 -31.50 -5.23 -13.84
N LYS A 84 -32.68 -4.73 -13.42
CA LYS A 84 -33.95 -5.49 -13.45
C LYS A 84 -34.80 -5.17 -14.67
#